data_AF-A0A7C3RYH5-F1
#
_entry.id   AF-A0A7C3RYH5-F1
#
_cell.length_a   1.000
_cell.length_b   1.000
_cell.length_c   1.000
_cell.angle_alpha   90.00
_cell.angle_beta   90.00
_cell.angle_gamma   90.00
#
_symmetry.space_group_name_H-M   'P 1'
#
loop_
_entity.id
_entity.type
_entity.pdbx_description
1 polymer ?
#
loop_
_entity_poly.entity_id
_entity_poly.type
_entity_poly.pdbx_seq_one_letter_code
_entity_poly.pdbx_strand_id
1 'polypeptide(L)'
;MSHVDWSAIGMEELEQRTVAVESLAGEPTIAAAPATCPVCGTANPPTETWCQECGFRLDAVPGEEPPPAPPTAVKLASQSDGREFPLHEGENLIGRAGEADVLIPHPSVSRRHAVIVVEGQSVAIEDVGSTNGTWVNSRALSPNQRVPVPPNAVIRFGEVSLTVAGAATPEAPAEEPPSGPALVASDGTVYPLPEGELVVGRRTGADVLIPDPYVSGRHALLIVHGNEIAVEDLGSTNGTIINGERLPPGERRELHPGDEIVFGRPILTLRLPPAEAQPPEA
;
A
#
# COMPACT_ATOMS: atom_id res chain seq x y z
N MET A 1 -17.61 -22.81 -100.38
CA MET A 1 -18.15 -23.59 -99.26
C MET A 1 -18.14 -22.67 -98.05
N SER A 2 -19.03 -21.67 -98.05
CA SER A 2 -20.40 -21.67 -97.49
C SER A 2 -20.40 -21.33 -96.00
N HIS A 3 -20.58 -20.02 -95.75
CA HIS A 3 -21.20 -19.43 -94.57
C HIS A 3 -22.40 -20.25 -94.08
N VAL A 4 -22.58 -20.39 -92.77
CA VAL A 4 -23.91 -20.27 -92.15
C VAL A 4 -23.77 -19.59 -90.78
N ASP A 5 -24.73 -18.71 -90.58
CA ASP A 5 -24.94 -17.71 -89.55
C ASP A 5 -25.67 -18.27 -88.31
N TRP A 6 -25.60 -17.49 -87.24
CA TRP A 6 -26.26 -17.63 -85.95
C TRP A 6 -27.78 -17.48 -86.07
N SER A 7 -28.56 -18.40 -85.47
CA SER A 7 -29.78 -18.07 -84.71
C SER A 7 -30.53 -19.33 -84.23
N ALA A 8 -31.05 -19.23 -83.01
CA ALA A 8 -32.18 -20.00 -82.47
C ALA A 8 -31.94 -21.43 -81.99
N ILE A 9 -31.57 -21.58 -80.71
CA ILE A 9 -32.22 -22.46 -79.71
C ILE A 9 -31.96 -21.75 -78.35
N GLY A 10 -32.90 -21.32 -77.51
CA GLY A 10 -34.23 -21.84 -77.26
C GLY A 10 -34.26 -22.45 -75.86
N MET A 11 -34.51 -21.61 -74.85
CA MET A 11 -35.10 -21.87 -73.54
C MET A 11 -34.49 -22.91 -72.57
N GLU A 12 -34.57 -22.52 -71.29
CA GLU A 12 -34.53 -23.34 -70.07
C GLU A 12 -33.19 -23.96 -69.61
N GLU A 13 -32.95 -23.76 -68.31
CA GLU A 13 -32.01 -24.49 -67.47
C GLU A 13 -30.51 -24.37 -67.78
N LEU A 14 -29.87 -23.34 -67.22
CA LEU A 14 -28.50 -23.44 -66.71
C LEU A 14 -28.36 -22.51 -65.49
N GLU A 15 -28.67 -23.12 -64.36
CA GLU A 15 -28.44 -22.63 -63.01
C GLU A 15 -26.99 -22.18 -62.78
N GLN A 16 -26.84 -21.38 -61.72
CA GLN A 16 -25.61 -21.18 -60.94
C GLN A 16 -24.54 -20.26 -61.58
N ARG A 17 -24.55 -18.98 -61.15
CA ARG A 17 -23.44 -18.33 -60.41
C ARG A 17 -23.64 -16.82 -60.36
N THR A 18 -24.42 -16.36 -59.40
CA THR A 18 -24.29 -15.02 -58.82
C THR A 18 -23.82 -15.21 -57.39
N VAL A 19 -22.53 -14.96 -57.17
CA VAL A 19 -21.97 -14.82 -55.82
C VAL A 19 -22.54 -13.53 -55.25
N ALA A 20 -23.47 -13.66 -54.32
CA ALA A 20 -23.89 -12.55 -53.49
C ALA A 20 -22.67 -12.09 -52.68
N VAL A 21 -22.27 -10.83 -52.85
CA VAL A 21 -21.37 -10.16 -51.92
C VAL A 21 -22.18 -10.00 -50.63
N GLU A 22 -22.03 -10.94 -49.71
CA GLU A 22 -22.57 -10.79 -48.35
C GLU A 22 -21.88 -9.58 -47.71
N SER A 23 -22.66 -8.51 -47.61
CA SER A 23 -22.40 -7.35 -46.80
C SER A 23 -22.06 -7.80 -45.38
N LEU A 24 -20.82 -7.58 -44.95
CA LEU A 24 -20.40 -7.59 -43.55
C LEU A 24 -21.06 -6.41 -42.82
N ALA A 25 -22.36 -6.50 -42.58
CA ALA A 25 -23.02 -5.66 -41.60
C ALA A 25 -22.59 -6.20 -40.22
N GLY A 26 -21.60 -5.55 -39.62
CA GLY A 26 -21.23 -5.79 -38.22
C GLY A 26 -22.48 -5.74 -37.36
N GLU A 27 -22.61 -6.73 -36.47
CA GLU A 27 -23.71 -6.82 -35.52
C GLU A 27 -23.85 -5.47 -34.78
N PRO A 28 -25.08 -4.92 -34.64
CA PRO A 28 -25.25 -3.66 -33.94
C PRO A 28 -24.82 -3.86 -32.49
N THR A 29 -23.78 -3.13 -32.06
CA THR A 29 -23.39 -3.05 -30.66
C THR A 29 -24.57 -2.45 -29.91
N ILE A 30 -25.33 -3.26 -29.18
CA ILE A 30 -26.41 -2.78 -28.33
C ILE A 30 -25.77 -1.92 -27.25
N ALA A 31 -25.87 -0.60 -27.39
CA ALA A 31 -25.45 0.33 -26.36
C ALA A 31 -26.32 0.06 -25.12
N ALA A 32 -25.72 -0.51 -24.08
CA ALA A 32 -26.40 -0.76 -22.82
C ALA A 32 -26.91 0.58 -22.23
N ALA A 33 -28.11 0.57 -21.65
CA ALA A 33 -28.72 1.76 -21.10
C ALA A 33 -27.98 2.24 -19.84
N PRO A 34 -27.89 3.56 -19.58
CA PRO A 34 -27.22 4.09 -18.40
C PRO A 34 -27.89 3.60 -17.10
N ALA A 35 -27.08 3.16 -16.15
CA ALA A 35 -27.54 2.69 -14.85
C ALA A 35 -27.80 3.87 -13.91
N THR A 36 -29.01 3.96 -13.38
CA THR A 36 -29.36 5.00 -12.40
C THR A 36 -29.02 4.50 -10.99
N CYS A 37 -28.28 5.30 -10.23
CA CYS A 37 -27.90 4.96 -8.88
C CYS A 37 -29.13 4.96 -7.95
N PRO A 38 -29.39 3.88 -7.19
CA PRO A 38 -30.53 3.82 -6.26
C PRO A 38 -30.33 4.66 -5.00
N VAL A 39 -29.11 5.10 -4.70
CA VAL A 39 -28.80 5.89 -3.50
C VAL A 39 -28.96 7.39 -3.74
N CYS A 40 -28.37 7.93 -4.80
CA CYS A 40 -28.37 9.37 -5.06
C CYS A 40 -29.13 9.79 -6.34
N GLY A 41 -29.60 8.83 -7.14
CA GLY A 41 -30.34 9.11 -8.38
C GLY A 41 -29.48 9.49 -9.59
N THR A 42 -28.16 9.58 -9.45
CA THR A 42 -27.24 9.93 -10.54
C THR A 42 -27.27 8.86 -11.64
N ALA A 43 -27.35 9.29 -12.90
CA ALA A 43 -27.22 8.41 -14.05
C ALA A 43 -25.74 8.14 -14.34
N ASN A 44 -25.38 6.87 -14.52
CA ASN A 44 -24.01 6.42 -14.75
C ASN A 44 -23.93 5.67 -16.09
N PRO A 45 -22.79 5.75 -16.81
CA PRO A 45 -22.55 4.92 -17.99
C PRO A 45 -22.79 3.42 -17.70
N PRO A 46 -23.24 2.63 -18.68
CA PRO A 46 -23.56 1.22 -18.50
C PRO A 46 -22.36 0.34 -18.11
N THR A 47 -21.14 0.82 -18.34
CA THR A 47 -19.89 0.11 -17.99
C THR A 47 -19.42 0.42 -16.57
N GLU A 48 -20.07 1.37 -15.87
CA GLU A 48 -19.65 1.75 -14.54
C GLU A 48 -20.13 0.74 -13.50
N THR A 49 -19.19 0.17 -12.76
CA THR A 49 -19.45 -0.68 -11.60
C THR A 49 -19.86 0.14 -10.38
N TRP A 50 -19.52 1.44 -10.35
CA TRP A 50 -19.81 2.34 -9.23
C TRP A 50 -20.45 3.66 -9.67
N CYS A 51 -21.28 4.22 -8.79
CA CYS A 51 -21.85 5.53 -8.98
C CYS A 51 -20.76 6.60 -8.88
N GLN A 52 -20.62 7.42 -9.92
CA GLN A 52 -19.59 8.45 -10.00
C GLN A 52 -19.77 9.61 -9.00
N GLU A 53 -20.93 9.71 -8.36
CA GLU A 53 -21.25 10.79 -7.43
C GLU A 53 -21.21 10.35 -5.96
N CYS A 54 -21.82 9.22 -5.60
CA CYS A 54 -21.85 8.75 -4.21
C CYS A 54 -20.99 7.51 -3.94
N GLY A 55 -20.47 6.84 -4.97
CA GLY A 55 -19.66 5.62 -4.85
C GLY A 55 -20.44 4.32 -4.63
N PHE A 56 -21.78 4.33 -4.74
CA PHE A 56 -22.59 3.11 -4.60
C PHE A 56 -22.32 2.12 -5.74
N ARG A 57 -22.14 0.84 -5.41
CA ARG A 57 -21.89 -0.24 -6.38
C ARG A 57 -23.17 -0.58 -7.17
N LEU A 58 -23.17 -0.35 -8.49
CA LEU A 58 -24.35 -0.39 -9.37
C LEU A 58 -24.77 -1.80 -9.80
N ASP A 59 -23.85 -2.76 -9.78
CA ASP A 59 -24.07 -4.18 -10.08
C ASP A 59 -24.50 -5.01 -8.86
N ALA A 60 -24.84 -4.35 -7.74
CA ALA A 60 -25.42 -5.02 -6.58
C ALA A 60 -26.82 -5.58 -6.92
N VAL A 61 -26.99 -6.90 -6.81
CA VAL A 61 -28.26 -7.59 -7.06
C VAL A 61 -29.28 -7.18 -5.99
N PRO A 62 -30.42 -6.55 -6.33
CA PRO A 62 -31.41 -6.15 -5.32
C PRO A 62 -32.03 -7.37 -4.64
N GLY A 63 -31.86 -7.48 -3.32
CA GLY A 63 -32.45 -8.53 -2.50
C GLY A 63 -31.52 -9.71 -2.22
N GLU A 64 -30.32 -9.75 -2.79
CA GLU A 64 -29.24 -10.58 -2.27
C GLU A 64 -28.49 -9.73 -1.26
N GLU A 65 -29.01 -9.71 -0.03
CA GLU A 65 -28.24 -9.24 1.11
C GLU A 65 -26.94 -10.06 1.09
N PRO A 66 -25.76 -9.43 0.92
CA PRO A 66 -24.52 -10.20 0.94
C PRO A 66 -24.57 -11.05 2.20
N PRO A 67 -24.26 -12.37 2.11
CA PRO A 67 -24.37 -13.26 3.25
C PRO A 67 -23.72 -12.55 4.43
N PRO A 68 -24.39 -12.48 5.60
CA PRO A 68 -23.93 -11.65 6.71
C PRO A 68 -22.45 -11.91 6.84
N ALA A 69 -21.64 -10.87 6.61
CA ALA A 69 -20.20 -11.02 6.57
C ALA A 69 -19.84 -11.80 7.84
N PRO A 70 -19.01 -12.85 7.76
CA PRO A 70 -18.68 -13.62 8.95
C PRO A 70 -18.28 -12.60 10.03
N PRO A 71 -18.62 -12.81 11.31
CA PRO A 71 -18.42 -11.83 12.38
C PRO A 71 -16.96 -11.35 12.57
N THR A 72 -16.05 -11.87 11.76
CA THR A 72 -14.62 -11.59 11.63
C THR A 72 -14.23 -10.77 10.39
N ALA A 73 -15.16 -10.30 9.56
CA ALA A 73 -14.81 -9.55 8.35
C ALA A 73 -14.16 -8.20 8.69
N VAL A 74 -12.94 -8.00 8.18
CA VAL A 74 -12.19 -6.76 8.37
C VAL A 74 -12.91 -5.63 7.63
N LYS A 75 -13.05 -4.48 8.29
CA LYS A 75 -13.66 -3.29 7.71
C LYS A 75 -12.99 -2.02 8.22
N LEU A 76 -13.05 -0.96 7.42
CA LEU A 76 -12.78 0.40 7.87
C LEU A 76 -14.08 1.06 8.31
N ALA A 77 -14.10 1.67 9.49
CA ALA A 77 -15.25 2.38 10.02
C ALA A 77 -14.91 3.86 10.23
N SER A 78 -15.70 4.74 9.62
CA SER A 78 -15.62 6.18 9.82
C SER A 78 -16.23 6.55 11.16
N GLN A 79 -15.46 7.26 11.99
CA GLN A 79 -15.93 7.70 13.30
C GLN A 79 -16.92 8.87 13.23
N SER A 80 -16.89 9.64 12.14
CA SER A 80 -17.69 10.87 12.01
C SER A 80 -19.11 10.65 11.53
N ASP A 81 -19.33 9.67 10.65
CA ASP A 81 -20.63 9.42 10.00
C ASP A 81 -21.09 7.96 10.14
N GLY A 82 -20.32 7.10 10.82
CA GLY A 82 -20.64 5.69 11.03
C GLY A 82 -20.57 4.84 9.77
N ARG A 83 -20.06 5.38 8.65
CA ARG A 83 -19.93 4.63 7.39
C ARG A 83 -18.90 3.52 7.54
N GLU A 84 -19.24 2.33 7.09
CA GLU A 84 -18.35 1.18 7.08
C GLU A 84 -17.97 0.79 5.64
N PHE A 85 -16.72 0.39 5.47
CA PHE A 85 -16.14 -0.05 4.20
C PHE A 85 -15.58 -1.46 4.43
N PRO A 86 -16.29 -2.52 3.99
CA PRO A 86 -15.79 -3.87 4.11
C PRO A 86 -14.53 -4.03 3.26
N LEU A 87 -13.54 -4.74 3.79
CA LEU A 87 -12.34 -5.12 3.07
C LEU A 87 -12.45 -6.59 2.66
N HIS A 88 -12.00 -6.91 1.46
CA HIS A 88 -11.90 -8.29 0.98
C HIS A 88 -10.49 -8.85 1.23
N GLU A 89 -10.36 -10.17 1.17
CA GLU A 89 -9.07 -10.85 1.19
C GLU A 89 -8.16 -10.32 0.06
N GLY A 90 -6.87 -10.14 0.32
CA GLY A 90 -5.89 -9.59 -0.61
C GLY A 90 -5.79 -8.06 -0.56
N GLU A 91 -5.41 -7.45 -1.68
CA GLU A 91 -5.14 -6.01 -1.78
C GLU A 91 -6.43 -5.20 -1.97
N ASN A 92 -6.63 -4.16 -1.16
CA ASN A 92 -7.73 -3.22 -1.21
C ASN A 92 -7.17 -1.82 -1.40
N LEU A 93 -7.36 -1.23 -2.57
CA LEU A 93 -6.91 0.11 -2.91
C LEU A 93 -7.82 1.17 -2.29
N ILE A 94 -7.23 2.07 -1.51
CA ILE A 94 -7.89 3.22 -0.90
C ILE A 94 -7.63 4.46 -1.76
N GLY A 95 -8.68 5.23 -2.05
CA GLY A 95 -8.52 6.42 -2.87
C GLY A 95 -9.76 7.29 -2.98
N ARG A 96 -9.62 8.50 -3.53
CA ARG A 96 -10.74 9.44 -3.67
C ARG A 96 -11.61 9.28 -4.91
N ALA A 97 -11.13 8.54 -5.92
CA ALA A 97 -11.78 8.37 -7.22
C ALA A 97 -11.06 7.28 -8.04
N GLY A 98 -11.75 6.76 -9.05
CA GLY A 98 -11.18 5.77 -9.99
C GLY A 98 -11.36 4.34 -9.49
N GLU A 99 -10.37 3.49 -9.76
CA GLU A 99 -10.36 2.04 -9.47
C GLU A 99 -10.17 1.70 -7.98
N ALA A 100 -10.49 2.61 -7.06
CA ALA A 100 -10.30 2.36 -5.62
C ALA A 100 -11.39 1.41 -5.10
N ASP A 101 -10.99 0.32 -4.45
CA ASP A 101 -11.88 -0.62 -3.76
C ASP A 101 -12.60 0.08 -2.58
N VAL A 102 -11.91 0.99 -1.89
CA VAL A 102 -12.49 1.86 -0.87
C VAL A 102 -12.43 3.31 -1.33
N LEU A 103 -13.60 3.83 -1.70
CA LEU A 103 -13.78 5.21 -2.15
C LEU A 103 -13.98 6.18 -0.98
N ILE A 104 -13.03 7.07 -0.77
CA ILE A 104 -13.08 8.17 0.21
C ILE A 104 -13.09 9.51 -0.56
N PRO A 105 -14.27 10.04 -0.95
CA PRO A 105 -14.39 11.22 -1.79
C PRO A 105 -14.05 12.50 -1.01
N HIS A 106 -12.76 12.70 -0.74
CA HIS A 106 -12.25 13.84 0.00
C HIS A 106 -11.05 14.46 -0.73
N PRO A 107 -10.94 15.80 -0.82
CA PRO A 107 -9.87 16.47 -1.56
C PRO A 107 -8.48 16.20 -1.00
N SER A 108 -8.35 15.94 0.30
CA SER A 108 -7.06 15.59 0.90
C SER A 108 -6.62 14.13 0.65
N VAL A 109 -7.46 13.31 0.02
CA VAL A 109 -7.14 11.92 -0.31
C VAL A 109 -6.71 11.82 -1.78
N SER A 110 -5.55 11.24 -2.08
CA SER A 110 -5.14 10.94 -3.46
C SER A 110 -6.08 9.95 -4.17
N ARG A 111 -6.09 9.97 -5.51
CA ARG A 111 -6.88 9.01 -6.32
C ARG A 111 -6.48 7.56 -6.03
N ARG A 112 -5.18 7.33 -5.90
CA ARG A 112 -4.56 6.10 -5.37
C ARG A 112 -3.76 6.55 -4.16
N HIS A 113 -4.22 6.27 -2.95
CA HIS A 113 -3.66 6.83 -1.72
C HIS A 113 -2.82 5.80 -0.99
N ALA A 114 -3.42 4.65 -0.69
CA ALA A 114 -2.79 3.56 0.03
C ALA A 114 -3.42 2.24 -0.42
N VAL A 115 -2.75 1.14 -0.16
CA VAL A 115 -3.28 -0.21 -0.32
C VAL A 115 -3.31 -0.86 1.06
N ILE A 116 -4.44 -1.47 1.41
CA ILE A 116 -4.57 -2.33 2.58
C ILE A 116 -4.59 -3.77 2.12
N VAL A 117 -3.72 -4.60 2.69
CA VAL A 117 -3.69 -6.04 2.44
C VAL A 117 -4.32 -6.77 3.61
N VAL A 118 -5.31 -7.61 3.31
CA VAL A 118 -5.99 -8.47 4.29
C VAL A 118 -5.63 -9.93 4.03
N GLU A 119 -5.08 -10.59 5.03
CA GLU A 119 -4.77 -12.03 5.03
C GLU A 119 -5.47 -12.65 6.25
N GLY A 120 -6.65 -13.23 6.03
CA GLY A 120 -7.57 -13.65 7.07
C GLY A 120 -8.02 -12.47 7.95
N GLN A 121 -7.46 -12.39 9.15
CA GLN A 121 -7.72 -11.29 10.09
C GLN A 121 -6.52 -10.38 10.32
N SER A 122 -5.39 -10.67 9.65
CA SER A 122 -4.18 -9.84 9.65
C SER A 122 -4.33 -8.73 8.63
N VAL A 123 -3.98 -7.50 9.03
CA VAL A 123 -4.12 -6.30 8.20
C VAL A 123 -2.77 -5.61 8.10
N ALA A 124 -2.35 -5.29 6.89
CA ALA A 124 -1.20 -4.44 6.63
C ALA A 124 -1.60 -3.30 5.69
N ILE A 125 -0.87 -2.19 5.74
CA ILE A 125 -1.12 -1.02 4.91
C ILE A 125 0.17 -0.50 4.30
N GLU A 126 0.07 0.03 3.09
CA GLU A 126 1.16 0.66 2.36
C GLU A 126 0.67 1.97 1.73
N ASP A 127 1.34 3.09 1.98
CA ASP A 127 1.07 4.35 1.28
C ASP A 127 1.69 4.29 -0.12
N VAL A 128 0.91 4.44 -1.20
CA VAL A 128 1.40 4.28 -2.59
C VAL A 128 1.87 5.59 -3.23
N GLY A 129 2.37 6.52 -2.42
CA GLY A 129 2.83 7.84 -2.88
C GLY A 129 1.72 8.90 -2.83
N SER A 130 0.93 8.90 -1.75
CA SER A 130 -0.11 9.89 -1.53
C SER A 130 0.47 11.31 -1.37
N THR A 131 -0.34 12.33 -1.70
CA THR A 131 0.11 13.73 -1.62
C THR A 131 0.15 14.24 -0.19
N ASN A 132 -0.85 13.86 0.62
CA ASN A 132 -1.00 14.35 1.99
C ASN A 132 -0.58 13.32 3.03
N GLY A 133 -0.09 12.15 2.65
CA GLY A 133 0.41 11.13 3.57
C GLY A 133 -0.66 10.25 4.19
N THR A 134 -0.20 9.10 4.67
CA THR A 134 -0.96 8.11 5.45
C THR A 134 -0.37 7.98 6.85
N TRP A 135 -1.21 7.81 7.86
CA TRP A 135 -0.80 7.57 9.24
C TRP A 135 -1.53 6.38 9.85
N VAL A 136 -0.86 5.64 10.74
CA VAL A 136 -1.46 4.61 11.60
C VAL A 136 -1.19 5.00 13.04
N ASN A 137 -2.22 5.14 13.87
CA ASN A 137 -2.13 5.54 15.28
C ASN A 137 -1.20 6.76 15.48
N SER A 138 -1.41 7.79 14.66
CA SER A 138 -0.63 9.05 14.61
C SER A 138 0.80 8.94 14.07
N ARG A 139 1.33 7.76 13.79
CA ARG A 139 2.64 7.57 13.13
C ARG A 139 2.50 7.66 11.61
N ALA A 140 3.27 8.53 10.97
CA ALA A 140 3.28 8.65 9.51
C ALA A 140 3.97 7.45 8.87
N LEU A 141 3.43 6.97 7.77
CA LEU A 141 4.02 5.89 6.98
C LEU A 141 5.04 6.46 6.00
N SER A 142 6.08 5.70 5.72
CA SER A 142 6.93 5.97 4.55
C SER A 142 6.22 5.49 3.29
N PRO A 143 6.30 6.22 2.16
CA PRO A 143 5.76 5.74 0.89
C PRO A 143 6.38 4.38 0.49
N ASN A 144 5.54 3.49 -0.01
CA ASN A 144 5.84 2.11 -0.43
C ASN A 144 6.41 1.23 0.69
N GLN A 145 6.23 1.61 1.95
CA GLN A 145 6.54 0.77 3.10
C GLN A 145 5.27 0.11 3.61
N ARG A 146 5.25 -1.23 3.60
CA ARG A 146 4.19 -2.02 4.20
C ARG A 146 4.34 -2.06 5.72
N VAL A 147 3.27 -1.71 6.43
CA VAL A 147 3.23 -1.60 7.90
C VAL A 147 2.04 -2.41 8.43
N PRO A 148 2.22 -3.27 9.43
CA PRO A 148 1.11 -3.98 10.06
C PRO A 148 0.17 -3.01 10.78
N VAL A 149 -1.14 -3.25 10.68
CA VAL A 149 -2.18 -2.44 11.31
C VAL A 149 -2.81 -3.24 12.45
N PRO A 150 -2.66 -2.79 13.71
CA PRO A 150 -3.28 -3.49 14.84
C PRO A 150 -4.82 -3.32 14.85
N PRO A 151 -5.54 -4.19 15.56
CA PRO A 151 -6.98 -4.04 15.75
C PRO A 151 -7.34 -2.69 16.35
N ASN A 152 -8.47 -2.14 15.91
CA ASN A 152 -8.97 -0.84 16.36
C ASN A 152 -8.01 0.32 16.10
N ALA A 153 -6.97 0.12 15.28
CA ALA A 153 -6.08 1.20 14.88
C ALA A 153 -6.84 2.26 14.10
N VAL A 154 -6.48 3.51 14.33
CA VAL A 154 -6.96 4.63 13.53
C VAL A 154 -5.97 4.86 12.40
N ILE A 155 -6.44 4.67 11.18
CA ILE A 155 -5.71 5.00 9.95
C ILE A 155 -6.19 6.35 9.46
N ARG A 156 -5.27 7.27 9.17
CA ARG A 156 -5.57 8.56 8.59
C ARG A 156 -5.04 8.65 7.16
N PHE A 157 -5.88 9.04 6.22
CA PHE A 157 -5.57 9.31 4.82
C PHE A 157 -5.75 10.81 4.56
N GLY A 158 -4.65 11.56 4.46
CA GLY A 158 -4.72 13.02 4.49
C GLY A 158 -5.40 13.53 5.77
N GLU A 159 -6.61 14.06 5.65
CA GLU A 159 -7.40 14.57 6.79
C GLU A 159 -8.50 13.61 7.26
N VAL A 160 -8.76 12.52 6.53
CA VAL A 160 -9.83 11.57 6.84
C VAL A 160 -9.30 10.46 7.73
N SER A 161 -9.96 10.17 8.85
CA SER A 161 -9.55 9.11 9.79
C SER A 161 -10.60 8.00 9.85
N LEU A 162 -10.18 6.76 9.64
CA LEU A 162 -11.00 5.55 9.70
C LEU A 162 -10.40 4.57 10.70
N THR A 163 -11.24 3.78 11.36
CA THR A 163 -10.82 2.78 12.35
C THR A 163 -10.92 1.38 11.75
N VAL A 164 -9.90 0.54 11.96
CA VAL A 164 -9.98 -0.87 11.54
C VAL A 164 -10.80 -1.66 12.56
N ALA A 165 -11.87 -2.28 12.12
CA ALA A 165 -12.67 -3.22 12.91
C ALA A 165 -12.62 -4.62 12.28
N GLY A 166 -12.81 -5.67 13.08
CA GLY A 166 -12.80 -7.06 12.60
C GLY A 166 -11.40 -7.67 12.40
N ALA A 167 -10.34 -6.84 12.39
CA ALA A 167 -8.97 -7.32 12.51
C ALA A 167 -8.79 -8.03 13.86
N ALA A 168 -8.33 -9.27 13.83
CA ALA A 168 -7.80 -9.93 15.02
C ALA A 168 -6.47 -9.26 15.32
N THR A 169 -6.06 -9.27 16.59
CA THR A 169 -4.66 -9.00 16.90
C THR A 169 -3.90 -9.93 15.98
N PRO A 170 -2.99 -9.43 15.11
CA PRO A 170 -2.02 -10.34 14.58
C PRO A 170 -1.33 -10.85 15.85
N GLU A 171 -1.67 -12.07 16.26
CA GLU A 171 -0.66 -13.01 16.67
C GLU A 171 0.24 -13.01 15.46
N ALA A 172 1.19 -12.07 15.46
CA ALA A 172 2.11 -11.88 14.38
C ALA A 172 2.58 -13.30 14.02
N PRO A 173 2.78 -13.65 12.73
CA PRO A 173 3.77 -14.69 12.50
C PRO A 173 4.94 -14.24 13.36
N ALA A 174 5.29 -15.06 14.34
CA ALA A 174 6.41 -14.80 15.20
C ALA A 174 7.65 -14.86 14.30
N GLU A 175 7.90 -13.78 13.57
CA GLU A 175 9.24 -13.24 13.63
C GLU A 175 9.43 -12.94 15.10
N GLU A 176 10.24 -13.80 15.73
CA GLU A 176 10.79 -13.55 17.05
C GLU A 176 11.16 -12.06 17.13
N PRO A 177 10.89 -11.37 18.26
CA PRO A 177 11.25 -9.96 18.42
C PRO A 177 12.67 -9.79 17.90
N PRO A 178 12.95 -8.81 17.01
CA PRO A 178 14.09 -8.85 16.10
C PRO A 178 15.29 -9.41 16.84
N SER A 179 15.67 -10.63 16.47
CA SER A 179 16.78 -11.38 17.05
C SER A 179 18.13 -10.78 16.64
N GLY A 180 18.10 -9.64 15.96
CA GLY A 180 19.25 -8.83 15.57
C GLY A 180 19.34 -7.52 16.36
N PRO A 181 20.42 -6.77 16.12
CA PRO A 181 20.67 -5.52 16.81
C PRO A 181 19.63 -4.44 16.52
N ALA A 182 19.48 -3.51 17.45
CA ALA A 182 18.59 -2.37 17.31
C ALA A 182 19.09 -1.15 18.10
N LEU A 183 18.79 0.05 17.60
CA LEU A 183 18.80 1.26 18.42
C LEU A 183 17.45 1.41 19.13
N VAL A 184 17.47 1.69 20.42
CA VAL A 184 16.25 1.88 21.23
C VAL A 184 16.23 3.29 21.78
N ALA A 185 15.23 4.08 21.42
CA ALA A 185 15.04 5.41 21.98
C ALA A 185 14.50 5.35 23.41
N SER A 186 14.79 6.41 24.17
CA SER A 186 14.26 6.59 25.53
C SER A 186 12.72 6.54 25.65
N ASP A 187 11.98 6.79 24.58
CA ASP A 187 10.51 6.69 24.53
C ASP A 187 10.00 5.27 24.18
N GLY A 188 10.91 4.31 24.01
CA GLY A 188 10.61 2.93 23.65
C GLY A 188 10.58 2.66 22.15
N THR A 189 10.79 3.66 21.30
CA THR A 189 10.86 3.44 19.84
C THR A 189 12.07 2.57 19.49
N VAL A 190 11.86 1.51 18.72
CA VAL A 190 12.92 0.58 18.29
C VAL A 190 13.21 0.76 16.81
N TYR A 191 14.50 0.90 16.48
CA TYR A 191 15.02 0.97 15.11
C TYR A 191 15.86 -0.30 14.83
N PRO A 192 15.32 -1.27 14.08
CA PRO A 192 16.06 -2.47 13.70
C PRO A 192 17.30 -2.12 12.88
N LEU A 193 18.39 -2.85 13.11
CA LEU A 193 19.64 -2.71 12.38
C LEU A 193 19.92 -4.00 11.59
N PRO A 194 19.33 -4.17 10.39
CA PRO A 194 19.66 -5.29 9.53
C PRO A 194 21.12 -5.21 9.06
N GLU A 195 21.66 -6.34 8.59
CA GLU A 195 23.02 -6.42 8.06
C GLU A 195 23.22 -5.48 6.85
N GLY A 196 24.37 -4.81 6.81
CA GLY A 196 24.73 -3.88 5.74
C GLY A 196 24.98 -2.44 6.20
N GLU A 197 24.94 -1.52 5.24
CA GLU A 197 25.13 -0.09 5.46
C GLU A 197 23.78 0.63 5.52
N LEU A 198 23.51 1.33 6.63
CA LEU A 198 22.23 1.99 6.91
C LEU A 198 22.44 3.48 7.14
N VAL A 199 21.78 4.31 6.35
CA VAL A 199 21.80 5.77 6.52
C VAL A 199 20.79 6.16 7.60
N VAL A 200 21.28 6.80 8.65
CA VAL A 200 20.45 7.49 9.66
C VAL A 200 20.11 8.88 9.15
N GLY A 201 18.86 9.32 9.27
CA GLY A 201 18.48 10.66 8.83
C GLY A 201 17.04 11.05 9.13
N ARG A 202 16.73 12.34 8.89
CA ARG A 202 15.39 12.92 9.09
C ARG A 202 14.50 12.86 7.85
N ARG A 203 15.09 12.75 6.67
CA ARG A 203 14.35 12.83 5.40
C ARG A 203 13.90 11.44 4.96
N THR A 204 12.82 11.43 4.20
CA THR A 204 12.37 10.25 3.45
C THR A 204 13.52 9.75 2.56
N GLY A 205 13.87 8.47 2.69
CA GLY A 205 15.02 7.83 2.04
C GLY A 205 16.21 7.49 2.96
N ALA A 206 16.12 7.77 4.26
CA ALA A 206 17.02 7.19 5.26
C ALA A 206 16.52 5.79 5.69
N ASP A 207 17.43 4.85 5.88
CA ASP A 207 17.14 3.49 6.36
C ASP A 207 16.70 3.52 7.83
N VAL A 208 17.35 4.36 8.65
CA VAL A 208 16.96 4.66 10.03
C VAL A 208 16.39 6.07 10.09
N LEU A 209 15.06 6.17 9.91
CA LEU A 209 14.33 7.44 9.88
C LEU A 209 14.05 7.96 11.29
N ILE A 210 14.73 9.04 11.67
CA ILE A 210 14.50 9.76 12.93
C ILE A 210 13.90 11.12 12.59
N PRO A 211 12.57 11.31 12.69
CA PRO A 211 11.88 12.53 12.27
C PRO A 211 12.04 13.67 13.29
N ASP A 212 13.28 13.94 13.71
CA ASP A 212 13.63 15.01 14.64
C ASP A 212 14.27 16.19 13.88
N PRO A 213 13.83 17.44 14.10
CA PRO A 213 14.33 18.61 13.37
C PRO A 213 15.85 18.86 13.53
N TYR A 214 16.49 18.32 14.57
CA TYR A 214 17.93 18.42 14.81
C TYR A 214 18.73 17.29 14.14
N VAL A 215 18.06 16.30 13.56
CA VAL A 215 18.70 15.28 12.74
C VAL A 215 18.82 15.80 11.30
N SER A 216 20.00 15.65 10.67
CA SER A 216 20.22 16.01 9.27
C SER A 216 19.50 15.03 8.33
N GLY A 217 19.25 15.45 7.09
CA GLY A 217 18.55 14.59 6.11
C GLY A 217 19.27 13.27 5.82
N ARG A 218 20.61 13.32 5.77
CA ARG A 218 21.54 12.18 5.88
C ARG A 218 22.51 12.56 6.99
N HIS A 219 22.41 11.92 8.15
CA HIS A 219 23.10 12.32 9.36
C HIS A 219 24.34 11.45 9.60
N ALA A 220 24.15 10.14 9.69
CA ALA A 220 25.21 9.19 9.95
C ALA A 220 25.02 7.95 9.08
N LEU A 221 26.08 7.17 8.94
CA LEU A 221 26.08 5.83 8.36
C LEU A 221 26.32 4.83 9.49
N LEU A 222 25.47 3.84 9.60
CA LEU A 222 25.69 2.66 10.43
C LEU A 222 26.18 1.53 9.52
N ILE A 223 27.21 0.80 9.96
CA ILE A 223 27.71 -0.39 9.30
C ILE A 223 27.50 -1.55 10.24
N VAL A 224 26.70 -2.53 9.81
CA VAL A 224 26.24 -3.65 10.63
C VAL A 224 26.77 -4.95 10.04
N HIS A 225 27.55 -5.68 10.82
CA HIS A 225 28.04 -7.02 10.51
C HIS A 225 27.78 -7.94 11.70
N GLY A 226 26.65 -8.65 11.67
CA GLY A 226 26.18 -9.44 12.81
C GLY A 226 25.96 -8.55 14.05
N ASN A 227 26.77 -8.77 15.09
CA ASN A 227 26.75 -8.00 16.34
C ASN A 227 27.80 -6.88 16.39
N GLU A 228 28.65 -6.77 15.37
CA GLU A 228 29.65 -5.70 15.23
C GLU A 228 28.99 -4.53 14.49
N ILE A 229 28.93 -3.38 15.17
CA ILE A 229 28.23 -2.21 14.65
C ILE A 229 29.14 -1.01 14.77
N ALA A 230 29.30 -0.29 13.68
CA ALA A 230 30.03 0.96 13.67
C ALA A 230 29.17 2.09 13.15
N VAL A 231 29.48 3.31 13.59
CA VAL A 231 28.83 4.54 13.14
C VAL A 231 29.86 5.52 12.61
N GLU A 232 29.49 6.22 11.55
CA GLU A 232 30.26 7.30 10.93
C GLU A 232 29.35 8.52 10.74
N ASP A 233 29.77 9.68 11.23
CA ASP A 233 29.02 10.93 10.99
C ASP A 233 29.28 11.44 9.57
N LEU A 234 28.21 11.67 8.80
CA LEU A 234 28.29 12.06 7.38
C LEU A 234 28.41 13.58 7.17
N GLY A 235 28.96 14.30 8.15
CA GLY A 235 29.01 15.77 8.14
C GLY A 235 27.68 16.38 8.56
N SER A 236 27.05 15.80 9.58
CA SER A 236 25.77 16.27 10.08
C SER A 236 25.88 17.67 10.71
N THR A 237 24.75 18.40 10.74
CA THR A 237 24.72 19.78 11.25
C THR A 237 24.96 19.84 12.75
N ASN A 238 24.30 18.96 13.51
CA ASN A 238 24.39 18.95 14.97
C ASN A 238 25.42 17.96 15.51
N GLY A 239 25.97 17.08 14.65
CA GLY A 239 26.93 16.06 15.02
C GLY A 239 26.28 14.81 15.59
N THR A 240 27.00 13.70 15.47
CA THR A 240 26.76 12.46 16.20
C THR A 240 27.54 12.49 17.52
N ILE A 241 26.89 12.18 18.63
CA ILE A 241 27.50 12.11 19.97
C ILE A 241 27.34 10.68 20.50
N ILE A 242 28.41 10.11 21.07
CA ILE A 242 28.45 8.77 21.63
C ILE A 242 29.02 8.87 23.05
N ASN A 243 28.24 8.47 24.07
CA ASN A 243 28.61 8.56 25.48
C ASN A 243 29.08 9.97 25.91
N GLY A 244 28.44 11.01 25.35
CA GLY A 244 28.77 12.41 25.63
C GLY A 244 29.93 12.99 24.80
N GLU A 245 30.64 12.17 24.03
CA GLU A 245 31.73 12.61 23.15
C GLU A 245 31.25 12.77 21.71
N ARG A 246 31.59 13.89 21.08
CA ARG A 246 31.26 14.12 19.67
C ARG A 246 32.16 13.29 18.77
N LEU A 247 31.55 12.52 17.87
CA LEU A 247 32.24 11.80 16.80
C LEU A 247 32.70 12.79 15.72
N PRO A 248 33.99 12.83 15.35
CA PRO A 248 34.45 13.64 14.23
C PRO A 248 33.81 13.18 12.90
N PRO A 249 33.40 14.12 12.02
CA PRO A 249 32.84 13.76 10.70
C PRO A 249 33.80 12.89 9.87
N GLY A 250 33.28 11.82 9.27
CA GLY A 250 34.03 10.85 8.48
C GLY A 250 34.90 9.88 9.29
N GLU A 251 34.92 9.99 10.62
CA GLU A 251 35.57 8.99 11.48
C GLU A 251 34.57 7.90 11.84
N ARG A 252 35.01 6.64 11.70
CA ARG A 252 34.23 5.47 12.08
C ARG A 252 34.52 5.11 13.54
N ARG A 253 33.47 4.97 14.35
CA ARG A 253 33.56 4.50 15.74
C ARG A 253 32.69 3.27 15.94
N GLU A 254 33.25 2.27 16.60
CA GLU A 254 32.54 1.06 17.00
C GLU A 254 31.57 1.35 18.16
N LEU A 255 30.37 0.77 18.08
CA LEU A 255 29.32 0.90 19.07
C LEU A 255 29.23 -0.39 19.90
N HIS A 256 29.10 -0.22 21.21
CA HIS A 256 28.98 -1.31 22.17
C HIS A 256 27.57 -1.34 22.80
N PRO A 257 27.10 -2.51 23.27
CA PRO A 257 25.86 -2.61 24.03
C PRO A 257 25.82 -1.60 25.19
N GLY A 258 24.73 -0.83 25.28
CA GLY A 258 24.58 0.17 26.32
C GLY A 258 25.14 1.56 25.97
N ASP A 259 25.85 1.72 24.85
CA ASP A 259 26.29 3.04 24.40
C ASP A 259 25.08 3.97 24.17
N GLU A 260 25.19 5.20 24.66
CA GLU A 260 24.23 6.27 24.41
C GLU A 260 24.64 7.04 23.16
N ILE A 261 23.85 6.90 22.10
CA ILE A 261 24.05 7.56 20.81
C ILE A 261 23.01 8.66 20.63
N VAL A 262 23.46 9.83 20.19
CA VAL A 262 22.62 10.99 19.92
C VAL A 262 22.93 11.54 18.53
N PHE A 263 21.95 11.48 17.63
CA PHE A 263 21.98 12.10 16.29
C PHE A 263 21.20 13.43 16.25
N GLY A 264 20.63 13.87 17.36
CA GLY A 264 19.74 15.02 17.42
C GLY A 264 19.35 15.29 18.87
N ARG A 265 18.05 15.27 19.16
CA ARG A 265 17.56 15.28 20.55
C ARG A 265 17.36 13.90 21.19
N PRO A 266 16.90 12.85 20.48
CA PRO A 266 16.64 11.58 21.15
C PRO A 266 17.96 10.92 21.56
N ILE A 267 17.99 10.38 22.78
CA ILE A 267 19.00 9.44 23.25
C ILE A 267 18.58 8.04 22.82
N LEU A 268 19.48 7.37 22.12
CA LEU A 268 19.32 6.01 21.61
C LEU A 268 20.33 5.12 22.31
N THR A 269 19.92 3.93 22.72
CA THR A 269 20.83 2.94 23.28
C THR A 269 20.97 1.78 22.31
N LEU A 270 22.21 1.32 22.07
CA LEU A 270 22.42 0.10 21.31
C LEU A 270 22.01 -1.13 22.14
N ARG A 271 21.08 -1.92 21.58
CA ARG A 271 20.67 -3.23 22.08
C ARG A 271 21.13 -4.29 21.10
N LEU A 272 21.96 -5.23 21.57
CA LEU A 272 22.25 -6.47 20.86
C LEU A 272 21.26 -7.57 21.29
N PRO A 273 21.03 -8.59 20.46
CA PRO A 273 20.38 -9.80 20.92
C PRO A 273 21.19 -10.47 22.04
N PRO A 274 20.54 -11.24 22.94
CA PRO A 274 21.27 -12.07 23.88
C PRO A 274 22.21 -12.98 23.08
N ALA A 275 23.49 -13.04 23.47
CA ALA A 275 24.44 -13.93 22.82
C ALA A 275 23.86 -15.35 22.85
N GLU A 276 23.65 -15.96 21.68
CA GLU A 276 23.30 -17.37 21.61
C GLU A 276 24.37 -18.13 22.38
N ALA A 277 23.96 -18.85 23.43
CA ALA A 277 24.87 -19.67 24.19
C ALA A 277 25.48 -20.70 23.24
N GLN A 278 26.77 -20.55 22.91
CA GLN A 278 27.52 -21.58 22.21
C GLN A 278 27.35 -22.89 23.00
N PRO A 279 26.89 -23.99 22.36
CA PRO A 279 26.92 -25.29 23.01
C PRO A 279 28.36 -25.54 23.46
N PRO A 280 28.60 -26.02 24.70
CA PRO A 280 29.95 -26.34 25.13
C PRO A 280 30.55 -27.34 24.12
N GLU A 281 31.72 -27.02 23.57
CA GLU A 281 32.51 -27.97 22.79
C GLU A 281 32.70 -29.24 23.62
N ALA A 282 32.25 -30.37 23.07
CA ALA A 282 32.28 -31.68 23.71
C ALA A 282 33.64 -32.38 23.55
#